data_AF-A0A022MPE3-F1
#
_entry.id   AF-A0A022MPE3-F1
#
_cell.length_a   1.000
_cell.length_b   1.000
_cell.length_c   1.000
_cell.angle_alpha   90.00
_cell.angle_beta   90.00
_cell.angle_gamma   90.00
#
_symmetry.space_group_name_H-M   'P 1'
#
loop_
_entity.id
_entity.type
_entity.pdbx_description
1 polymer ?
#
loop_
_entity_poly.entity_id
_entity_poly.type
_entity_poly.pdbx_seq_one_letter_code
_entity_poly.pdbx_strand_id
1 'polypeptide(L)'
;VVVAALESTLAPTTALLAEEAARAGRRVTVRPLFVPGAWALFEAGDTEGYVREIATAVDTVPAADADAVVLAQASMAAAVDLVTTSVPVLAGPRPGLAAAAHAAGGARRCGCGCAGGTDATRPSGVSPPCPRVTGRAGVG
;
A
#
# COMPACT_ATOMS: atom_id res chain seq x y z
N VAL A 1 4.71 0.36 -2.61
CA VAL A 1 5.82 -0.26 -3.37
C VAL A 1 5.25 -1.36 -4.25
N VAL A 2 5.81 -1.59 -5.44
CA VAL A 2 5.36 -2.63 -6.38
C VAL A 2 6.50 -3.59 -6.65
N VAL A 3 6.32 -4.86 -6.37
CA VAL A 3 7.35 -5.89 -6.59
C VAL A 3 7.06 -6.64 -7.89
N ALA A 4 8.06 -6.77 -8.74
CA ALA A 4 8.00 -7.59 -9.95
C ALA A 4 9.31 -8.33 -10.19
N ALA A 5 9.20 -9.53 -10.77
CA ALA A 5 10.31 -10.36 -11.21
C ALA A 5 10.58 -10.20 -12.72
N LEU A 6 9.65 -9.58 -13.45
CA LEU A 6 9.79 -9.19 -14.85
C LEU A 6 9.75 -7.68 -15.00
N GLU A 7 10.80 -7.13 -15.60
CA GLU A 7 10.93 -5.68 -15.82
C GLU A 7 9.85 -5.16 -16.78
N SER A 8 9.49 -5.96 -17.79
CA SER A 8 8.39 -5.68 -18.73
C SER A 8 7.02 -5.53 -18.05
N THR A 9 6.86 -6.04 -16.83
CA THR A 9 5.61 -5.99 -16.07
C THR A 9 5.52 -4.73 -15.18
N LEU A 10 6.64 -4.05 -14.92
CA LEU A 10 6.67 -2.86 -14.05
C LEU A 10 5.95 -1.66 -14.67
N ALA A 11 6.21 -1.37 -15.95
CA ALA A 11 5.59 -0.25 -16.66
C ALA A 11 4.04 -0.36 -16.74
N PRO A 12 3.45 -1.47 -17.23
CA PRO A 12 1.99 -1.58 -17.30
C PRO A 12 1.34 -1.61 -15.91
N THR A 13 1.96 -2.24 -14.92
CA THR A 13 1.40 -2.27 -13.55
C THR A 13 1.41 -0.89 -12.89
N THR A 14 2.47 -0.11 -13.10
CA THR A 14 2.59 1.27 -12.58
C THR A 14 1.56 2.21 -13.22
N ALA A 15 1.31 2.07 -14.53
CA ALA A 15 0.28 2.83 -15.22
C ALA A 15 -1.12 2.52 -14.65
N LEU A 16 -1.45 1.24 -14.46
CA LEU A 16 -2.71 0.82 -13.84
C LEU A 16 -2.86 1.36 -12.41
N LEU A 17 -1.79 1.40 -11.60
CA LEU A 17 -1.78 2.05 -10.28
C LEU A 17 -2.13 3.52 -10.32
N ALA A 18 -1.53 4.26 -11.25
CA ALA A 18 -1.83 5.66 -11.39
C ALA A 18 -3.30 5.88 -11.81
N GLU A 19 -3.81 5.06 -12.74
CA GLU A 19 -5.20 5.13 -13.20
C GLU A 19 -6.21 4.80 -12.10
N GLU A 20 -6.02 3.71 -11.36
CA GLU A 20 -6.94 3.31 -10.29
C GLU A 20 -6.89 4.29 -9.11
N ALA A 21 -5.72 4.83 -8.79
CA ALA A 21 -5.60 5.90 -7.80
C ALA A 21 -6.33 7.18 -8.25
N ALA A 22 -6.20 7.56 -9.52
CA ALA A 22 -6.92 8.69 -10.08
C ALA A 22 -8.44 8.47 -10.02
N ARG A 23 -8.93 7.27 -10.34
CA ARG A 23 -10.34 6.86 -10.20
C ARG A 23 -10.83 6.94 -8.76
N ALA A 24 -9.99 6.57 -7.80
CA ALA A 24 -10.27 6.68 -6.38
C ALA A 24 -10.12 8.12 -5.82
N GLY A 25 -9.76 9.10 -6.66
CA GLY A 25 -9.55 10.49 -6.24
C GLY A 25 -8.33 10.66 -5.33
N ARG A 26 -7.32 9.80 -5.46
CA ARG A 26 -6.15 9.74 -4.58
C ARG A 26 -4.86 9.98 -5.35
N ARG A 27 -3.91 10.63 -4.68
CA ARG A 27 -2.52 10.71 -5.15
C ARG A 27 -1.73 9.58 -4.53
N VAL A 28 -1.16 8.72 -5.37
CA VAL A 28 -0.27 7.62 -4.94
C VAL A 28 1.12 7.86 -5.50
N THR A 29 2.14 7.53 -4.71
CA THR A 29 3.53 7.47 -5.17
C THR A 29 3.89 6.01 -5.37
N VAL A 30 4.10 5.62 -6.63
CA VAL A 30 4.48 4.24 -6.97
C VAL A 30 6.00 4.13 -7.01
N ARG A 31 6.54 3.22 -6.21
CA ARG A 31 7.97 2.86 -6.22
C ARG A 31 8.10 1.41 -6.71
N PRO A 32 8.67 1.19 -7.92
CA PRO A 32 8.93 -0.15 -8.41
C PRO A 32 10.13 -0.77 -7.67
N LEU A 33 10.02 -2.06 -7.34
CA LEU A 33 11.06 -2.90 -6.79
C LEU A 33 11.21 -4.11 -7.72
N PHE A 34 12.32 -4.17 -8.42
CA PHE A 34 12.65 -5.28 -9.30
C PHE A 34 13.48 -6.32 -8.55
N VAL A 35 13.09 -7.59 -8.63
CA VAL A 35 13.83 -8.71 -8.03
C VAL A 35 14.52 -9.50 -9.14
N PRO A 36 15.78 -9.18 -9.47
CA PRO A 36 16.50 -9.84 -10.55
C PRO A 36 16.70 -11.33 -10.22
N GLY A 37 16.60 -12.19 -11.23
CA GLY A 37 16.86 -13.63 -11.08
C GLY A 37 15.71 -14.44 -10.47
N ALA A 38 14.76 -13.80 -9.77
CA ALA A 38 13.58 -14.49 -9.22
C ALA A 38 12.79 -15.21 -10.32
N TRP A 39 12.58 -14.57 -11.48
CA TRP A 39 11.86 -15.20 -12.58
C TRP A 39 12.55 -16.45 -13.12
N ALA A 40 13.88 -16.46 -13.15
CA ALA A 40 14.65 -17.62 -13.62
C ALA A 40 14.47 -18.84 -12.71
N LEU A 41 14.31 -18.64 -11.38
CA LEU A 41 13.99 -19.71 -10.44
C LEU A 41 12.62 -20.33 -10.75
N PHE A 42 11.63 -19.49 -11.04
CA PHE A 42 10.30 -19.95 -11.45
C PHE A 42 10.35 -20.74 -12.76
N GLU A 43 11.09 -20.26 -13.77
CA GLU A 43 11.28 -20.98 -15.04
C GLU A 43 12.03 -22.30 -14.88
N ALA A 44 12.95 -22.38 -13.92
CA ALA A 44 13.65 -23.61 -13.56
C ALA A 44 12.78 -24.60 -12.76
N GLY A 45 11.54 -24.24 -12.41
CA GLY A 45 10.64 -25.04 -11.58
C GLY A 45 10.89 -24.90 -10.07
N ASP A 46 11.88 -24.10 -9.66
CA ASP A 46 12.16 -23.78 -8.26
C ASP A 46 11.20 -22.67 -7.77
N THR A 47 9.94 -23.07 -7.61
CA THR A 47 8.89 -22.17 -7.12
C THR A 47 9.15 -21.75 -5.67
N GLU A 48 9.74 -22.63 -4.87
CA GLU A 48 10.05 -22.32 -3.47
C GLU A 48 11.15 -21.27 -3.35
N GLY A 49 12.25 -21.42 -4.10
CA GLY A 49 13.30 -20.43 -4.21
C GLY A 49 12.77 -19.10 -4.74
N TYR A 50 11.94 -19.13 -5.78
CA TYR A 50 11.26 -17.94 -6.30
C TYR A 50 10.48 -17.20 -5.22
N VAL A 51 9.63 -17.92 -4.48
CA VAL A 51 8.77 -17.32 -3.44
C VAL A 51 9.60 -16.74 -2.29
N ARG A 52 10.69 -17.42 -1.88
CA ARG A 52 11.62 -16.92 -0.85
C ARG A 52 12.35 -15.65 -1.26
N GLU A 53 12.82 -15.57 -2.50
CA GLU A 53 13.47 -14.36 -3.03
C GLU A 53 12.50 -13.17 -3.04
N ILE A 54 11.24 -13.40 -3.45
CA ILE A 54 10.21 -12.36 -3.40
C ILE A 54 9.91 -11.93 -1.97
N ALA A 55 9.74 -12.86 -1.03
CA ALA A 55 9.49 -12.54 0.37
C ALA A 55 10.65 -11.74 0.99
N THR A 56 11.89 -12.16 0.73
CA THR A 56 13.10 -11.45 1.18
C THR A 56 13.13 -10.03 0.63
N ALA A 57 12.85 -9.84 -0.66
CA ALA A 57 12.80 -8.51 -1.26
C ALA A 57 11.71 -7.63 -0.62
N VAL A 58 10.54 -8.17 -0.32
CA VAL A 58 9.46 -7.45 0.37
C VAL A 58 9.89 -7.05 1.78
N ASP A 59 10.57 -7.94 2.51
CA ASP A 59 11.03 -7.67 3.87
C ASP A 59 12.15 -6.62 3.94
N THR A 60 12.85 -6.35 2.84
CA THR A 60 13.79 -5.21 2.76
C THR A 60 13.09 -3.85 2.74
N VAL A 61 11.79 -3.79 2.46
CA VAL A 61 11.03 -2.54 2.37
C VAL A 61 10.72 -2.03 3.77
N PRO A 62 11.26 -0.87 4.18
CA PRO A 62 10.95 -0.31 5.49
C PRO A 62 9.48 0.07 5.59
N ALA A 63 8.85 -0.25 6.73
CA ALA A 63 7.44 0.10 6.95
C ALA A 63 7.16 1.61 7.00
N ALA A 64 8.21 2.42 7.19
CA ALA A 64 8.14 3.88 7.09
C ALA A 64 8.00 4.37 5.64
N ASP A 65 8.45 3.59 4.66
CA ASP A 65 8.60 4.01 3.26
C ASP A 65 7.47 3.51 2.35
N ALA A 66 6.56 2.70 2.91
CA ALA A 66 5.45 2.10 2.18
C ALA A 66 4.21 1.94 3.07
N ASP A 67 3.06 2.34 2.56
CA ASP A 67 1.74 2.06 3.18
C ASP A 67 1.16 0.71 2.72
N ALA A 68 1.61 0.22 1.57
CA ALA A 68 1.28 -1.09 1.03
C ALA A 68 2.37 -1.58 0.05
N VAL A 69 2.51 -2.89 -0.04
CA VAL A 69 3.34 -3.59 -1.03
C VAL A 69 2.42 -4.37 -1.96
N VAL A 70 2.54 -4.15 -3.27
CA VAL A 70 1.74 -4.85 -4.29
C VAL A 70 2.64 -5.81 -5.04
N LEU A 71 2.26 -7.09 -5.08
CA LEU A 71 2.93 -8.11 -5.88
C LEU A 71 2.31 -8.09 -7.28
N ALA A 72 3.09 -7.71 -8.28
CA ALA A 72 2.60 -7.47 -9.63
C ALA A 72 2.16 -8.74 -10.38
N GLN A 73 2.74 -9.90 -10.02
CA GLN A 73 2.53 -11.16 -10.72
C GLN A 73 1.76 -12.14 -9.83
N ALA A 74 0.77 -12.84 -10.40
CA ALA A 74 -0.06 -13.79 -9.63
C ALA A 74 0.74 -14.95 -9.04
N SER A 75 1.83 -15.38 -9.70
CA SER A 75 2.74 -16.42 -9.18
C SER A 75 3.42 -16.02 -7.87
N MET A 76 3.45 -14.74 -7.54
CA MET A 76 4.02 -14.23 -6.28
C MET A 76 3.07 -14.39 -5.08
N ALA A 77 1.80 -14.77 -5.29
CA ALA A 77 0.80 -14.77 -4.23
C ALA A 77 1.22 -15.60 -3.01
N ALA A 78 1.93 -16.72 -3.22
CA ALA A 78 2.46 -17.55 -2.13
C ALA A 78 3.52 -16.85 -1.26
N ALA A 79 4.11 -15.74 -1.73
CA ALA A 79 5.07 -14.98 -0.93
C ALA A 79 4.40 -14.19 0.20
N VAL A 80 3.08 -13.94 0.11
CA VAL A 80 2.31 -13.26 1.17
C VAL A 80 2.38 -14.01 2.49
N ASP A 81 2.47 -15.34 2.44
CA ASP A 81 2.52 -16.17 3.65
C ASP A 81 3.94 -16.25 4.26
N LEU A 82 4.98 -15.83 3.51
CA LEU A 82 6.37 -15.89 3.95
C LEU A 82 6.95 -14.55 4.40
N VAL A 83 6.28 -13.43 4.10
CA VAL A 83 6.75 -12.11 4.50
C VAL A 83 6.61 -11.89 5.99
N THR A 84 7.57 -11.18 6.57
CA THR A 84 7.60 -10.82 8.00
C THR A 84 7.34 -9.34 8.24
N THR A 85 7.28 -8.54 7.17
CA THR A 85 7.00 -7.10 7.25
C THR A 85 5.62 -6.79 7.85
N SER A 86 5.53 -5.68 8.58
CA SER A 86 4.26 -5.15 9.10
C SER A 86 3.47 -4.37 8.04
N VAL A 87 4.02 -4.21 6.82
CA VAL A 87 3.35 -3.51 5.72
C VAL A 87 2.35 -4.46 5.05
N PRO A 88 1.11 -4.02 4.78
CA PRO A 88 0.14 -4.83 4.04
C PRO A 88 0.68 -5.25 2.67
N VAL A 89 0.75 -6.56 2.44
CA VAL A 89 1.15 -7.15 1.15
C VAL A 89 -0.09 -7.62 0.40
N LEU A 90 -0.21 -7.18 -0.86
CA LEU A 90 -1.39 -7.40 -1.69
C LEU A 90 -0.99 -8.16 -2.96
N ALA A 91 -1.57 -9.33 -3.18
CA ALA A 91 -1.30 -10.14 -4.35
C ALA A 91 -2.22 -9.76 -5.54
N GLY A 92 -1.61 -9.51 -6.69
CA GLY A 92 -2.30 -9.45 -7.98
C GLY A 92 -2.54 -8.03 -8.52
N PRO A 93 -2.54 -7.88 -9.86
CA PRO A 93 -2.47 -6.57 -10.53
C PRO A 93 -3.78 -5.76 -10.53
N ARG A 94 -4.94 -6.34 -10.16
CA ARG A 94 -6.23 -5.63 -10.11
C ARG A 94 -6.88 -5.59 -8.72
N PRO A 95 -7.09 -6.73 -8.03
CA PRO A 95 -7.62 -6.68 -6.67
C PRO A 95 -6.61 -6.07 -5.69
N GLY A 96 -5.32 -6.43 -5.78
CA GLY A 96 -4.28 -5.82 -4.95
C GLY A 96 -4.05 -4.35 -5.26
N LEU A 97 -4.29 -3.96 -6.51
CA LEU A 97 -4.20 -2.59 -6.98
C LEU A 97 -5.29 -1.67 -6.41
N ALA A 98 -6.56 -2.09 -6.50
CA ALA A 98 -7.68 -1.37 -5.90
C ALA A 98 -7.51 -1.28 -4.38
N ALA A 99 -7.14 -2.39 -3.73
CA ALA A 99 -6.88 -2.42 -2.29
C ALA A 99 -5.73 -1.47 -1.89
N ALA A 100 -4.65 -1.39 -2.67
CA ALA A 100 -3.55 -0.46 -2.41
C ALA A 100 -3.99 1.00 -2.54
N ALA A 101 -4.77 1.34 -3.56
CA ALA A 101 -5.35 2.67 -3.73
C ALA A 101 -6.24 3.04 -2.53
N HIS A 102 -7.01 2.09 -1.98
CA HIS A 102 -7.80 2.28 -0.76
C HIS A 102 -6.96 2.33 0.53
N ALA A 103 -5.84 1.63 0.61
CA ALA A 103 -4.94 1.63 1.78
C ALA A 103 -4.15 2.95 1.90
N ALA A 104 -3.68 3.51 0.77
CA ALA A 104 -2.83 4.70 0.68
C ALA A 104 -3.43 6.03 1.21
N GLY A 105 -4.59 5.99 1.84
CA GLY A 105 -5.26 7.15 2.44
C GLY A 105 -6.11 6.80 3.66
N GLY A 106 -5.93 5.59 4.22
CA GLY A 106 -6.40 5.23 5.55
C GLY A 106 -5.32 5.45 6.62
N ALA A 107 -4.04 5.30 6.26
CA ALA A 107 -2.93 5.52 7.18
C ALA A 107 -2.56 7.01 7.26
N ARG A 108 -3.43 7.82 7.87
CA ARG A 108 -2.90 8.94 8.65
C ARG A 108 -2.12 8.30 9.79
N ARG A 109 -0.82 8.14 9.60
CA ARG A 109 0.09 7.79 10.67
C ARG A 109 -0.13 8.83 11.76
N CYS A 110 -0.64 8.39 12.90
CA CYS A 110 -0.65 9.19 14.11
C CYS A 110 0.81 9.29 14.54
N GLY A 111 1.54 10.22 13.93
CA GLY A 111 2.80 10.68 14.48
C GLY A 111 2.45 11.37 15.78
N CYS A 112 2.74 10.72 16.90
CA CYS A 112 2.91 11.39 18.17
C CYS A 112 4.10 12.35 18.04
N GLY A 113 3.83 13.54 17.50
CA GLY A 113 4.73 14.68 17.54
C GLY A 113 4.21 15.68 18.55
N CYS A 114 4.42 15.41 19.84
CA CYS A 114 4.32 16.44 20.86
C CYS A 114 5.48 17.44 20.65
N ALA A 115 5.19 18.55 19.97
CA ALA A 115 5.93 19.81 20.04
C ALA A 115 4.88 20.90 19.77
N GLY A 116 4.46 21.75 20.72
CA GLY A 116 5.27 22.47 21.68
C GLY A 116 5.54 23.87 21.11
N GLY A 117 4.68 24.84 21.44
CA GLY A 117 5.05 26.26 21.56
C GLY A 117 4.99 27.17 20.32
N THR A 118 3.93 28.00 20.31
CA THR A 118 3.86 29.43 19.91
C THR A 118 4.39 29.89 18.54
N ASP A 119 3.50 30.40 17.68
CA ASP A 119 3.39 31.84 17.48
C ASP A 119 2.08 32.20 16.74
N ALA A 120 1.58 33.39 17.05
CA ALA A 120 0.27 33.89 16.71
C ALA A 120 0.20 34.44 15.27
N THR A 121 -0.77 33.98 14.47
CA THR A 121 -1.47 34.87 13.53
C THR A 121 -2.87 34.31 13.22
N ARG A 122 -3.89 34.90 13.84
CA ARG A 122 -5.29 34.91 13.36
C ARG A 122 -5.36 35.85 12.14
N PRO A 123 -6.25 35.63 11.15
CA PRO A 123 -7.67 35.89 11.39
C PRO A 123 -8.69 35.04 10.59
N SER A 124 -9.95 35.18 11.04
CA SER A 124 -11.20 35.03 10.28
C SER A 124 -11.71 33.61 9.95
N GLY A 125 -12.86 33.27 10.54
CA GLY A 125 -13.67 32.12 10.12
C GLY A 125 -14.72 31.72 11.15
N VAL A 126 -15.80 32.49 11.24
CA VAL A 126 -17.01 32.10 11.99
C VAL A 126 -17.58 30.83 11.33
N SER A 127 -17.76 29.76 12.10
CA SER A 127 -18.59 28.61 11.71
C SER A 127 -19.46 28.18 12.91
N PRO A 128 -20.80 28.12 12.75
CA PRO A 128 -21.72 27.71 13.81
C PRO A 128 -21.74 26.17 14.01
N PRO A 129 -22.28 25.69 15.15
CA PRO A 129 -22.03 24.34 15.67
C PRO A 129 -22.86 23.22 15.02
N CYS A 130 -22.28 22.02 15.06
CA CYS A 130 -22.89 20.74 14.68
C CYS A 130 -24.23 20.45 15.39
N PRO A 131 -25.24 19.88 14.71
CA PRO A 131 -26.36 19.25 15.39
C PRO A 131 -25.98 17.85 15.90
N ARG A 132 -26.20 17.64 17.21
CA ARG A 132 -26.21 16.33 17.86
C ARG A 132 -27.36 15.49 17.30
N VAL A 133 -27.06 14.31 16.76
CA VAL A 133 -28.07 13.25 16.58
C VAL A 133 -28.08 12.40 17.85
N THR A 134 -29.17 12.52 18.60
CA THR A 134 -29.62 11.55 19.59
C THR A 134 -30.69 10.68 18.94
N GLY A 135 -30.45 9.37 18.82
CA GLY A 135 -31.47 8.36 18.48
C GLY A 135 -31.15 7.11 19.28
N ARG A 136 -31.74 6.95 20.47
CA ARG A 136 -33.07 6.39 20.79
C ARG A 136 -33.05 4.86 20.79
N ALA A 137 -33.26 4.35 22.00
CA ALA A 137 -33.54 2.97 22.34
C ALA A 137 -34.74 2.39 21.57
N GLY A 138 -34.64 1.11 21.24
CA GLY A 138 -35.74 0.29 20.75
C GLY A 138 -35.56 -1.14 21.26
N VAL A 139 -36.20 -1.43 22.38
CA VAL A 139 -36.51 -2.79 22.84
C VAL A 139 -37.77 -3.26 22.11
N GLY A 140 -37.77 -4.51 21.69
CA GLY A 140 -38.90 -5.23 21.10
C GLY A 140 -38.56 -6.70 21.03
#